data_AF-A0A7V4MQ01-F1
#
_entry.id   AF-A0A7V4MQ01-F1
#
_cell.length_a   1.000
_cell.length_b   1.000
_cell.length_c   1.000
_cell.angle_alpha   90.00
_cell.angle_beta   90.00
_cell.angle_gamma   90.00
#
_symmetry.space_group_name_H-M   'P 1'
#
loop_
_entity.id
_entity.type
_entity.pdbx_description
1 polymer ?
#
loop_
_entity_poly.entity_id
_entity_poly.type
_entity_poly.pdbx_seq_one_letter_code
_entity_poly.pdbx_strand_id
1 'polypeptide(L)'
;MRPTDVSNPQYYHRVVDCQWACPAHTNVPEYIRLIAQGRFTEAYMLNRESNVFPGILGRTCDRPCEPACRRGRVDGKPVAICRLKRVAADYSDDFRHLLPPIPREKNGKRIAL
;
A
#
# COMPACT_ATOMS: atom_id res chain seq x y z
N MET A 1 -22.75 10.12 -20.69
CA MET A 1 -22.03 9.68 -19.48
C MET A 1 -22.94 9.92 -18.29
N ARG A 2 -23.09 8.97 -17.35
CA ARG A 2 -23.83 9.25 -16.11
C ARG A 2 -22.95 10.10 -15.18
N PRO A 3 -23.51 11.10 -14.48
CA PRO A 3 -22.76 11.85 -13.47
C PRO A 3 -22.22 10.92 -12.38
N THR A 4 -21.02 11.25 -11.92
CA THR A 4 -20.37 10.62 -10.77
C THR A 4 -21.20 10.85 -9.49
N ASP A 5 -21.56 9.77 -8.80
CA ASP A 5 -22.16 9.86 -7.46
C ASP A 5 -21.08 10.12 -6.40
N VAL A 6 -20.98 11.39 -6.01
CA VAL A 6 -20.05 11.88 -4.99
C VAL A 6 -20.49 11.60 -3.55
N SER A 7 -21.72 11.11 -3.35
CA SER A 7 -22.29 10.85 -2.02
C SER A 7 -21.88 9.50 -1.44
N ASN A 8 -21.41 8.58 -2.29
CA ASN A 8 -20.99 7.23 -1.89
C ASN A 8 -19.46 7.15 -1.72
N PRO A 9 -18.91 6.93 -0.51
CA PRO A 9 -17.47 6.81 -0.27
C PRO A 9 -16.80 5.68 -1.09
N GLN A 10 -17.53 4.60 -1.38
CA GLN A 10 -17.04 3.50 -2.23
C GLN A 10 -16.79 3.94 -3.67
N TYR A 11 -17.44 4.99 -4.16
CA TYR A 11 -17.15 5.55 -5.47
C TYR A 11 -15.68 5.98 -5.56
N TYR A 12 -15.19 6.75 -4.59
CA TYR A 12 -13.81 7.24 -4.58
C TYR A 12 -12.78 6.13 -4.43
N HIS A 13 -13.09 5.09 -3.65
CA HIS A 13 -12.23 3.90 -3.54
C HIS A 13 -12.14 3.12 -4.87
N ARG A 14 -13.24 3.04 -5.63
CA ARG A 14 -13.25 2.37 -6.94
C ARG A 14 -12.52 3.16 -8.03
N VAL A 15 -12.34 4.48 -7.87
CA VAL A 15 -11.69 5.34 -8.88
C VAL A 15 -10.17 5.09 -8.97
N VAL A 16 -9.57 4.42 -7.98
CA VAL A 16 -8.15 4.06 -7.95
C VAL A 16 -7.96 2.58 -8.28
N ASP A 17 -7.96 2.25 -9.57
CA ASP A 17 -7.91 0.87 -10.08
C ASP A 17 -6.79 0.01 -9.47
N CYS A 18 -5.58 0.58 -9.28
CA CYS A 18 -4.45 -0.16 -8.73
C CYS A 18 -4.62 -0.51 -7.25
N GLN A 19 -5.29 0.33 -6.47
CA GLN A 19 -5.64 0.05 -5.07
C GLN A 19 -6.80 -0.94 -5.00
N TRP A 20 -7.79 -0.81 -5.88
CA TRP A 20 -8.92 -1.73 -5.96
C TRP A 20 -8.50 -3.14 -6.38
N ALA A 21 -7.58 -3.26 -7.34
CA ALA A 21 -7.07 -4.55 -7.79
C ALA A 21 -6.10 -5.23 -6.81
N CYS A 22 -5.60 -4.51 -5.80
CA CYS A 22 -4.77 -5.10 -4.77
C CYS A 22 -5.65 -5.81 -3.73
N PRO A 23 -5.44 -7.10 -3.43
CA PRO A 23 -6.23 -7.81 -2.41
C PRO A 23 -6.12 -7.22 -1.01
N ALA A 24 -5.00 -6.56 -0.71
CA ALA A 24 -4.78 -5.86 0.55
C ALA A 24 -5.32 -4.42 0.56
N HIS A 25 -5.86 -3.92 -0.56
CA HIS A 25 -6.32 -2.53 -0.71
C HIS A 25 -5.29 -1.46 -0.31
N THR A 26 -4.00 -1.77 -0.47
CA THR A 26 -2.89 -0.87 -0.19
C THR A 26 -3.04 0.47 -0.92
N ASN A 27 -2.81 1.58 -0.21
CA ASN A 27 -2.84 2.92 -0.80
C ASN A 27 -1.65 3.18 -1.74
N VAL A 28 -1.76 2.65 -2.97
CA VAL A 28 -0.71 2.73 -4.00
C VAL A 28 -0.30 4.16 -4.34
N PRO A 29 -1.24 5.10 -4.62
CA PRO A 29 -0.86 6.46 -4.99
C PRO A 29 -0.06 7.17 -3.89
N GLU A 30 -0.46 7.00 -2.63
CA GLU A 30 0.14 7.73 -1.52
C GLU A 30 1.57 7.23 -1.22
N TYR A 31 1.80 5.92 -1.14
CA TYR A 31 3.17 5.46 -0.88
C TYR A 31 4.11 5.78 -2.05
N ILE A 32 3.62 5.81 -3.30
CA ILE A 32 4.44 6.23 -4.44
C ILE A 32 4.81 7.72 -4.33
N ARG A 33 3.88 8.55 -3.84
CA ARG A 33 4.14 9.98 -3.58
C ARG A 33 5.19 10.16 -2.48
N LEU A 34 5.13 9.36 -1.42
CA LEU A 34 6.14 9.35 -0.36
C LEU A 34 7.52 8.92 -0.87
N ILE A 35 7.59 7.87 -1.70
CA ILE A 35 8.82 7.44 -2.38
C ILE A 35 9.39 8.58 -3.25
N ALA A 36 8.54 9.26 -4.02
CA ALA A 36 8.96 10.39 -4.86
C ALA A 36 9.52 11.58 -4.04
N GLN A 37 9.14 11.69 -2.77
CA GLN A 37 9.65 12.68 -1.82
C GLN A 37 10.90 12.20 -1.06
N GLY A 38 11.41 11.00 -1.33
CA GLY A 38 12.51 10.38 -0.58
C GLY A 38 12.11 9.88 0.81
N ARG A 39 10.81 9.88 1.14
CA ARG A 39 10.27 9.47 2.44
C ARG A 39 10.01 7.97 2.47
N PHE A 40 11.07 7.18 2.35
CA PHE A 40 10.98 5.71 2.21
C PHE A 40 10.42 5.02 3.45
N THR A 41 10.85 5.42 4.65
CA THR A 41 10.36 4.87 5.91
C THR A 41 8.86 5.07 6.08
N GLU A 42 8.34 6.25 5.72
CA GLU A 42 6.91 6.55 5.79
C GLU A 42 6.12 5.79 4.71
N ALA A 43 6.67 5.70 3.50
CA ALA A 43 6.09 4.84 2.45
C ALA A 43 6.00 3.37 2.89
N TYR A 44 7.03 2.88 3.58
CA TYR A 44 7.07 1.53 4.13
C TYR A 44 6.02 1.35 5.23
N MET A 45 5.91 2.30 6.16
CA MET A 45 4.91 2.25 7.24
C MET A 45 3.48 2.33 6.72
N LEU A 46 3.22 3.17 5.72
CA LEU A 46 1.91 3.23 5.06
C LEU A 46 1.55 1.89 4.41
N ASN A 47 2.51 1.22 3.76
CA ASN A 47 2.28 -0.12 3.24
C ASN A 47 1.96 -1.14 4.37
N ARG A 48 2.51 -0.95 5.58
CA ARG A 48 2.28 -1.83 6.74
C ARG A 48 0.89 -1.73 7.34
N GLU A 49 0.19 -0.62 7.14
CA GLU A 49 -1.19 -0.46 7.59
C GLU A 49 -2.12 -1.48 6.92
N SER A 50 -1.89 -1.78 5.65
CA SER A 50 -2.70 -2.73 4.88
C SER A 50 -2.12 -4.14 4.82
N ASN A 51 -0.80 -4.29 4.99
CA ASN A 51 -0.12 -5.57 4.89
C ASN A 51 1.12 -5.63 5.78
N VAL A 52 1.19 -6.59 6.69
CA VAL A 52 2.30 -6.73 7.65
C VAL A 52 3.65 -7.12 7.03
N PHE A 53 3.68 -7.61 5.77
CA PHE A 53 4.90 -8.08 5.07
C PHE A 53 5.20 -7.33 3.75
N PRO A 54 5.34 -6.00 3.74
CA PRO A 54 5.51 -5.27 2.48
C PRO A 54 6.87 -5.52 1.81
N GLY A 55 7.94 -5.78 2.59
CA GLY A 55 9.25 -6.13 2.05
C GLY A 55 9.26 -7.46 1.29
N ILE A 56 8.53 -8.47 1.79
CA ILE A 56 8.37 -9.76 1.10
C ILE A 56 7.51 -9.57 -0.15
N LEU A 57 6.35 -8.92 -0.02
CA LEU A 57 5.46 -8.71 -1.17
C LEU A 57 6.09 -7.80 -2.25
N GLY A 58 7.02 -6.91 -1.92
CA GLY A 58 7.80 -6.17 -2.93
C GLY A 58 8.64 -7.08 -3.84
N ARG A 59 8.88 -8.34 -3.44
CA ARG A 59 9.72 -9.30 -4.15
C ARG A 59 8.91 -10.43 -4.78
N THR A 60 7.86 -10.90 -4.11
CA THR A 60 7.12 -12.10 -4.50
C THR A 60 5.69 -11.85 -5.01
N CYS A 61 5.19 -10.61 -4.95
CA CYS A 61 3.81 -10.33 -5.37
C CYS A 61 3.59 -10.56 -6.87
N ASP A 62 2.43 -11.14 -7.21
CA ASP A 62 1.93 -11.34 -8.58
C ASP A 62 1.49 -10.06 -9.29
N ARG A 63 1.50 -8.94 -8.57
CA ARG A 63 1.29 -7.57 -9.11
C ARG A 63 -0.07 -7.36 -9.81
N PRO A 64 -1.22 -7.79 -9.24
CA PRO A 64 -2.53 -7.58 -9.87
C PRO A 64 -2.87 -6.08 -10.08
N CYS A 65 -2.20 -5.20 -9.33
CA CYS A 65 -2.33 -3.75 -9.43
C CYS A 65 -1.66 -3.14 -10.67
N GLU A 66 -0.68 -3.79 -11.30
CA GLU A 66 0.04 -3.27 -12.47
C GLU A 66 -0.80 -3.36 -13.76
N PRO A 67 -1.44 -4.51 -14.09
CA PRO A 67 -2.38 -4.57 -15.22
C PRO A 67 -3.57 -3.61 -15.09
N ALA A 68 -4.04 -3.38 -13.85
CA ALA A 68 -5.14 -2.45 -13.57
C ALA A 68 -4.71 -0.97 -13.65
N CYS A 69 -3.41 -0.67 -13.66
CA CYS A 69 -2.89 0.69 -13.56
C CYS A 69 -3.38 1.58 -14.71
N ARG A 70 -4.01 2.71 -14.37
CA ARG A 70 -4.48 3.71 -15.35
C ARG A 70 -3.39 4.18 -16.31
N ARG A 71 -2.13 4.26 -15.86
CA ARG A 71 -0.99 4.66 -16.70
C ARG A 71 -0.71 3.70 -17.85
N GLY A 72 -1.08 2.42 -17.71
CA GLY A 72 -1.07 1.48 -18.84
C GLY A 72 -2.00 1.90 -19.97
N ARG A 73 -3.16 2.49 -19.65
CA ARG A 73 -4.15 2.95 -20.64
C ARG A 73 -3.83 4.31 -21.26
N VAL A 74 -3.15 5.18 -20.50
CA VAL A 74 -2.85 6.56 -20.93
C VAL A 74 -1.50 6.65 -21.64
N ASP A 75 -0.46 6.01 -21.08
CA ASP A 75 0.93 6.15 -21.52
C ASP A 75 1.49 4.84 -22.12
N GLY A 76 0.65 3.82 -22.28
CA GLY A 76 1.05 2.50 -22.81
C GLY A 76 1.89 1.64 -21.87
N LYS A 77 2.25 2.14 -20.68
CA LYS A 77 3.10 1.43 -19.71
C LYS A 77 2.60 1.62 -18.28
N PRO A 78 2.32 0.53 -17.53
CA PRO A 78 1.94 0.64 -16.14
C PRO A 78 3.13 1.05 -15.27
N VAL A 79 2.83 1.63 -14.10
CA VAL A 79 3.84 1.89 -13.08
C VAL A 79 4.35 0.56 -12.53
N ALA A 80 5.66 0.45 -12.27
CA ALA A 80 6.27 -0.72 -11.64
C ALA A 80 6.02 -0.73 -10.12
N ILE A 81 4.75 -0.81 -9.74
CA ILE A 81 4.21 -0.69 -8.37
C ILE A 81 4.91 -1.68 -7.42
N CYS A 82 5.09 -2.93 -7.83
CA CYS A 82 5.73 -3.94 -6.98
C CYS A 82 7.20 -3.60 -6.71
N ARG A 83 7.92 -3.07 -7.70
CA ARG A 83 9.33 -2.68 -7.54
C ARG A 83 9.47 -1.46 -6.65
N LEU A 84 8.55 -0.49 -6.76
CA LEU A 84 8.52 0.66 -5.85
C LEU A 84 8.23 0.24 -4.41
N LYS A 85 7.33 -0.73 -4.19
CA LYS A 85 7.11 -1.32 -2.87
C LYS A 85 8.38 -1.95 -2.29
N ARG A 86 9.17 -2.66 -3.11
CA ARG A 86 10.49 -3.15 -2.71
C ARG A 86 11.43 -2.00 -2.34
N VAL A 87 11.51 -0.95 -3.15
CA VAL A 87 12.37 0.22 -2.86
C VAL A 87 12.01 0.83 -1.50
N ALA A 88 10.73 1.02 -1.19
CA ALA A 88 10.32 1.53 0.12
C ALA A 88 10.83 0.66 1.29
N ALA A 89 10.84 -0.67 1.13
CA ALA A 89 11.35 -1.58 2.15
C ALA A 89 12.88 -1.67 2.20
N ASP A 90 13.55 -1.58 1.06
CA ASP A 90 15.01 -1.68 0.97
C ASP A 90 15.71 -0.41 1.49
N TYR A 91 15.03 0.74 1.40
CA TYR A 91 15.54 2.05 1.83
C TYR A 91 14.88 2.59 3.11
N SER A 92 14.07 1.80 3.81
CA SER A 92 13.52 2.25 5.09
C SER A 92 14.58 2.23 6.18
N ASP A 93 14.60 3.29 6.99
CA ASP A 93 15.39 3.37 8.20
C ASP A 93 14.74 2.57 9.34
N ASP A 94 15.36 2.57 10.52
CA ASP A 94 14.79 1.98 11.71
C ASP A 94 13.44 2.61 12.09
N PHE A 95 12.37 1.87 11.81
CA PHE A 95 10.98 2.27 12.06
C PHE A 95 10.42 1.74 13.39
N ARG A 96 11.23 1.11 14.26
CA ARG A 96 10.74 0.52 15.52
C ARG A 96 10.06 1.55 16.43
N HIS A 97 10.50 2.80 16.37
CA HIS A 97 9.91 3.92 17.11
C HIS A 97 8.51 4.33 16.60
N LEU A 98 8.13 3.91 15.39
CA LEU A 98 6.80 4.15 14.79
C LEU A 98 5.82 3.00 15.08
N LEU A 99 6.26 1.93 15.74
CA LEU A 99 5.40 0.81 16.07
C LEU A 99 4.49 1.14 17.25
N PRO A 100 3.25 0.59 17.27
CA PRO A 100 2.38 0.76 18.42
C PRO A 100 3.04 0.20 19.69
N PRO A 101 2.92 0.90 20.82
CA PRO A 101 3.52 0.44 22.07
C PRO A 101 2.86 -0.84 22.56
N ILE A 102 3.65 -1.68 23.23
CA ILE A 102 3.12 -2.88 23.89
C ILE A 102 2.20 -2.44 25.04
N PRO A 103 0.94 -2.93 25.11
CA PRO A 103 0.03 -2.62 26.21
C PRO A 103 0.62 -3.00 27.58
N ARG A 104 0.53 -2.10 28.57
CA ARG A 104 0.97 -2.36 29.95
C ARG A 104 0.13 -3.43 30.64
N GLU A 105 -1.18 -3.35 30.45
CA GLU A 105 -2.13 -4.33 30.96
C GLU A 105 -2.48 -5.32 29.84
N LYS A 106 -2.27 -6.62 30.10
CA LYS A 106 -2.61 -7.70 29.17
C LYS A 106 -4.01 -8.20 29.47
N ASN A 107 -4.74 -8.64 28.45
CA ASN A 107 -6.11 -9.15 28.57
C ASN A 107 -6.23 -10.57 29.20
N GLY A 108 -5.14 -11.15 29.69
CA GLY A 108 -5.09 -12.49 30.31
C GLY A 108 -5.28 -13.67 29.35
N LYS A 109 -5.52 -13.45 28.06
CA LYS A 109 -5.75 -14.51 27.07
C LYS A 109 -4.41 -15.04 26.52
N ARG A 110 -4.32 -16.36 26.33
CA ARG A 110 -3.21 -17.04 25.63
C ARG A 110 -3.71 -17.49 24.26
N ILE A 111 -2.96 -17.20 23.20
CA ILE A 111 -3.33 -17.51 21.82
C ILE A 111 -2.23 -18.38 21.22
N ALA A 112 -2.63 -19.43 20.50
CA ALA A 112 -1.77 -20.18 19.58
C ALA A 112 -2.34 -20.01 18.16
N LEU A 113 -1.44 -19.96 17.17
CA LEU A 113 -1.74 -19.76 15.74
C LEU A 113 -1.36 -21.01 14.96
#